data_AF-A0A958BNY6-F1
#
_entry.id   AF-A0A958BNY6-F1
#
_cell.length_a   1.000
_cell.length_b   1.000
_cell.length_c   1.000
_cell.angle_alpha   90.00
_cell.angle_beta   90.00
_cell.angle_gamma   90.00
#
_symmetry.space_group_name_H-M   'P 1'
#
loop_
_entity.id
_entity.type
_entity.pdbx_description
1 polymer ?
#
loop_
_entity_poly.entity_id
_entity_poly.type
_entity_poly.pdbx_seq_one_letter_code
_entity_poly.pdbx_strand_id
1 'polypeptide(L)'
;GLVGLSFPAGSLAIGYYVFFTFFKLWAYYHVVRQHWGFFRLYKSKADDFDPRWERLDTWFFNLMLYLPLLLFFTAPFYLQTPGFYPDLGLQRPLAGGLTLAGVFRPLFWTLYIGALGAYALSLWKRRSEGESLNGAKLAFLFSIVPLHLIVYAASPLLAAFVIPIVTVGHNIQYHRIIWDYARKKYYADGKKTAQRYPWARRAYSSWLAYGAIGIVFTFACYRGPWIIWLRKALGGLIDDSIVNASLSTAGFGEASYSGVGESVAFAFIIGWALQHYYLDSKIWRMSSDPEVRRLLGVESD
;
A
#
# COMPACT_ATOMS: atom_id res chain seq x y z
N GLY A 1 30.84 -11.99 10.84
CA GLY A 1 30.63 -11.70 9.41
C GLY A 1 30.16 -12.96 8.74
N LEU A 2 28.94 -12.97 8.20
CA LEU A 2 28.50 -14.03 7.31
C LEU A 2 28.93 -13.63 5.89
N VAL A 3 29.65 -14.52 5.21
CA VAL A 3 30.19 -14.37 3.85
C VAL A 3 31.38 -13.41 3.72
N GLY A 4 32.53 -13.68 4.36
CA GLY A 4 33.89 -13.27 3.94
C GLY A 4 34.18 -11.79 3.58
N LEU A 5 33.22 -10.90 3.69
CA LEU A 5 33.20 -9.51 3.25
C LEU A 5 33.04 -8.68 4.51
N SER A 6 34.15 -8.13 4.99
CA SER A 6 34.14 -7.16 6.08
C SER A 6 33.93 -5.77 5.47
N PHE A 7 32.75 -5.20 5.68
CA PHE A 7 32.50 -3.81 5.35
C PHE A 7 32.81 -2.91 6.57
N PRO A 8 33.39 -1.72 6.36
CA PRO A 8 33.50 -0.73 7.42
C PRO A 8 32.13 -0.41 8.04
N ALA A 9 32.07 -0.18 9.34
CA ALA A 9 30.82 0.10 10.06
C ALA A 9 30.04 1.30 9.44
N GLY A 10 30.76 2.33 8.98
CA GLY A 10 30.15 3.47 8.27
C GLY A 10 29.49 3.07 6.96
N SER A 11 30.08 2.16 6.18
CA SER A 11 29.49 1.66 4.92
C SER A 11 28.24 0.82 5.18
N LEU A 12 28.24 0.02 6.25
CA LEU A 12 27.05 -0.74 6.66
C LEU A 12 25.90 0.18 7.08
N ALA A 13 26.20 1.25 7.83
CA ALA A 13 25.21 2.24 8.23
C ALA A 13 24.60 2.98 7.03
N ILE A 14 25.44 3.40 6.07
CA ILE A 14 24.96 4.04 4.83
C ILE A 14 24.09 3.06 4.02
N GLY A 15 24.55 1.82 3.85
CA GLY A 15 23.79 0.78 3.14
C GLY A 15 22.42 0.52 3.78
N TYR A 16 22.38 0.46 5.12
CA TYR A 16 21.15 0.37 5.90
C TYR A 16 20.20 1.53 5.57
N TYR A 17 20.65 2.78 5.69
CA TYR A 17 19.79 3.95 5.44
C TYR A 17 19.29 4.01 4.00
N VAL A 18 20.15 3.73 3.02
CA VAL A 18 19.76 3.72 1.60
C VAL A 18 18.70 2.64 1.36
N PHE A 19 18.95 1.41 1.82
CA PHE A 19 18.04 0.29 1.61
C PHE A 19 16.68 0.53 2.25
N PHE A 20 16.63 0.98 3.50
CA PHE A 20 15.36 1.20 4.20
C PHE A 20 14.59 2.41 3.69
N THR A 21 15.28 3.45 3.26
CA THR A 21 14.65 4.58 2.57
C THR A 21 14.01 4.11 1.28
N PHE A 22 14.75 3.34 0.47
CA PHE A 22 14.21 2.72 -0.74
C PHE A 22 13.01 1.82 -0.43
N PHE A 23 13.13 0.91 0.54
CA PHE A 23 12.09 -0.05 0.91
C PHE A 23 10.78 0.67 1.26
N LYS A 24 10.83 1.71 2.10
CA LYS A 24 9.64 2.47 2.51
C LYS A 24 9.04 3.29 1.37
N LEU A 25 9.87 3.95 0.56
CA LEU A 25 9.40 4.68 -0.62
C LEU A 25 8.78 3.73 -1.64
N TRP A 26 9.34 2.53 -1.80
CA TRP A 26 8.83 1.49 -2.67
C TRP A 26 7.50 0.92 -2.16
N ALA A 27 7.39 0.64 -0.86
CA ALA A 27 6.14 0.25 -0.22
C ALA A 27 5.05 1.30 -0.44
N TYR A 28 5.38 2.58 -0.24
CA TYR A 28 4.45 3.67 -0.48
C TYR A 28 4.05 3.79 -1.96
N TYR A 29 5.02 3.78 -2.86
CA TYR A 29 4.80 3.79 -4.30
C TYR A 29 3.86 2.66 -4.72
N HIS A 30 4.09 1.45 -4.20
CA HIS A 30 3.25 0.29 -4.42
C HIS A 30 1.79 0.54 -4.00
N VAL A 31 1.55 1.10 -2.81
CA VAL A 31 0.21 1.48 -2.34
C VAL A 31 -0.43 2.50 -3.27
N VAL A 32 0.30 3.54 -3.69
CA VAL A 32 -0.21 4.55 -4.63
C VAL A 32 -0.56 3.91 -5.98
N ARG A 33 0.25 2.97 -6.49
CA ARG A 33 -0.02 2.26 -7.74
C ARG A 33 -1.23 1.33 -7.66
N GLN A 34 -1.49 0.74 -6.50
CA GLN A 34 -2.75 0.04 -6.27
C GLN A 34 -3.95 0.97 -6.39
N HIS A 35 -3.90 2.09 -5.68
CA HIS A 35 -4.98 3.08 -5.77
C HIS A 35 -5.17 3.57 -7.21
N TRP A 36 -4.06 3.73 -7.96
CA TRP A 36 -4.10 4.08 -9.37
C TRP A 36 -4.83 3.01 -10.20
N GLY A 37 -4.55 1.74 -9.95
CA GLY A 37 -5.25 0.63 -10.61
C GLY A 37 -6.76 0.69 -10.42
N PHE A 38 -7.23 0.88 -9.18
CA PHE A 38 -8.67 1.07 -8.91
C PHE A 38 -9.25 2.33 -9.55
N PHE A 39 -8.54 3.45 -9.47
CA PHE A 39 -8.93 4.70 -10.12
C PHE A 39 -9.13 4.52 -11.62
N ARG A 40 -8.20 3.84 -12.30
CA ARG A 40 -8.30 3.49 -13.72
C ARG A 40 -9.44 2.50 -13.99
N LEU A 41 -9.66 1.53 -13.12
CA LEU A 41 -10.76 0.58 -13.25
C LEU A 41 -12.12 1.29 -13.23
N TYR A 42 -12.33 2.20 -12.28
CA TYR A 42 -13.58 2.97 -12.18
C TYR A 42 -13.79 3.90 -13.37
N LYS A 43 -12.72 4.53 -13.88
CA LYS A 43 -12.79 5.31 -15.11
C LYS A 43 -13.17 4.42 -16.30
N SER A 44 -12.54 3.27 -16.43
CA SER A 44 -12.81 2.36 -17.54
C SER A 44 -14.21 1.78 -17.55
N LYS A 45 -14.78 1.47 -16.39
CA LYS A 45 -16.16 0.99 -16.28
C LYS A 45 -17.21 2.05 -16.60
N ALA A 46 -16.84 3.32 -16.58
CA ALA A 46 -17.74 4.45 -16.85
C ALA A 46 -17.37 5.18 -18.15
N ASP A 47 -16.45 4.64 -18.94
CA ASP A 47 -15.87 5.29 -20.14
C ASP A 47 -15.42 6.75 -19.89
N ASP A 48 -14.91 7.04 -18.69
CA ASP A 48 -14.54 8.39 -18.24
C ASP A 48 -13.10 8.70 -18.65
N PHE A 49 -12.83 8.80 -19.96
CA PHE A 49 -11.50 9.07 -20.54
C PHE A 49 -11.45 10.29 -21.47
N ASP A 50 -12.35 11.27 -21.28
CA ASP A 50 -12.31 12.53 -22.04
C ASP A 50 -10.90 13.16 -21.95
N PRO A 51 -10.20 13.36 -23.08
CA PRO A 51 -8.85 13.93 -23.10
C PRO A 51 -8.74 15.29 -22.42
N ARG A 52 -9.81 16.11 -22.41
CA ARG A 52 -9.86 17.42 -21.75
C ARG A 52 -9.59 17.31 -20.25
N TRP A 53 -10.13 16.26 -19.62
CA TRP A 53 -10.10 16.06 -18.17
C TRP A 53 -9.06 15.03 -17.73
N GLU A 54 -8.65 14.14 -18.63
CA GLU A 54 -7.78 13.01 -18.33
C GLU A 54 -6.44 13.41 -17.70
N ARG A 55 -5.81 14.45 -18.23
CA ARG A 55 -4.56 14.97 -17.70
C ARG A 55 -4.76 15.54 -16.29
N LEU A 56 -5.85 16.27 -16.07
CA LEU A 56 -6.18 16.87 -14.78
C LEU A 56 -6.49 15.80 -13.74
N ASP A 57 -7.29 14.79 -14.08
CA ASP A 57 -7.56 13.61 -13.25
C ASP A 57 -6.27 12.89 -12.85
N THR A 58 -5.35 12.71 -13.80
CA THR A 58 -4.05 12.06 -13.57
C THR A 58 -3.17 12.86 -12.61
N TRP A 59 -3.01 14.17 -12.83
CA TRP A 59 -2.19 15.02 -11.97
C TRP A 59 -2.83 15.18 -10.59
N PHE A 60 -4.13 15.39 -10.52
CA PHE A 60 -4.85 15.48 -9.26
C PHE A 60 -4.63 14.23 -8.41
N PHE A 61 -4.84 13.04 -8.98
CA PHE A 61 -4.59 11.78 -8.27
C PHE A 61 -3.16 11.71 -7.72
N ASN A 62 -2.15 11.96 -8.56
CA ASN A 62 -0.76 11.82 -8.12
C ASN A 62 -0.38 12.89 -7.09
N LEU A 63 -0.80 14.15 -7.28
CA LEU A 63 -0.52 15.23 -6.33
C LEU A 63 -1.18 14.98 -4.97
N MET A 64 -2.46 14.58 -4.95
CA MET A 64 -3.17 14.33 -3.70
C MET A 64 -2.63 13.15 -2.90
N LEU A 65 -1.97 12.19 -3.56
CA LEU A 65 -1.34 11.08 -2.87
C LEU A 65 0.13 11.41 -2.51
N TYR A 66 0.92 12.06 -3.37
CA TYR A 66 2.34 12.31 -3.04
C TYR A 66 2.58 13.56 -2.17
N LEU A 67 1.77 14.62 -2.27
CA LEU A 67 1.97 15.84 -1.47
C LEU A 67 1.84 15.59 0.04
N PRO A 68 0.90 14.78 0.55
CA PRO A 68 0.88 14.41 1.96
C PRO A 68 2.19 13.81 2.45
N LEU A 69 2.84 12.94 1.67
CA LEU A 69 4.15 12.39 2.03
C LEU A 69 5.23 13.48 2.13
N LEU A 70 5.23 14.46 1.24
CA LEU A 70 6.16 15.59 1.31
C LEU A 70 5.87 16.51 2.50
N LEU A 71 4.58 16.69 2.84
CA LEU A 71 4.15 17.39 4.05
C LEU A 71 4.63 16.67 5.31
N PHE A 72 4.62 15.34 5.32
CA PHE A 72 5.17 14.54 6.42
C PHE A 72 6.66 14.79 6.63
N PHE A 73 7.48 14.71 5.56
CA PHE A 73 8.92 14.93 5.69
C PHE A 73 9.30 16.33 6.18
N THR A 74 8.44 17.31 5.92
CA THR A 74 8.64 18.70 6.36
C THR A 74 7.93 19.03 7.67
N ALA A 75 7.20 18.08 8.26
CA ALA A 75 6.45 18.29 9.48
C ALA A 75 7.38 18.39 10.71
N PRO A 76 7.05 19.23 11.71
CA PRO A 76 7.82 19.30 12.95
C PRO A 76 7.88 17.98 13.72
N PHE A 77 6.83 17.16 13.62
CA PHE A 77 6.72 15.87 14.29
C PHE A 77 7.44 14.72 13.53
N TYR A 78 8.06 14.98 12.37
CA TYR A 78 8.75 13.96 11.59
C TYR A 78 9.79 13.20 12.43
N LEU A 79 10.66 13.94 13.14
CA LEU A 79 11.70 13.38 14.00
C LEU A 79 11.15 12.68 15.26
N GLN A 80 9.87 12.89 15.59
CA GLN A 80 9.19 12.25 16.70
C GLN A 80 8.44 10.99 16.26
N THR A 81 8.38 10.71 14.95
CA THR A 81 7.64 9.57 14.41
C THR A 81 8.50 8.32 14.53
N PRO A 82 8.08 7.30 15.32
CA PRO A 82 8.87 6.08 15.49
C PRO A 82 9.20 5.41 14.15
N GLY A 83 10.40 4.86 14.05
CA GLY A 83 10.84 4.12 12.87
C GLY A 83 11.27 4.98 11.69
N PHE A 84 11.13 6.31 11.69
CA PHE A 84 11.63 7.18 10.62
C PHE A 84 13.00 7.78 10.95
N TYR A 85 14.04 7.00 10.64
CA TYR A 85 15.46 7.40 10.66
C TYR A 85 16.07 7.17 9.28
N PRO A 86 17.04 7.99 8.82
CA PRO A 86 17.75 9.04 9.56
C PRO A 86 17.11 10.44 9.42
N ASP A 87 17.54 11.38 10.29
CA ASP A 87 17.24 12.82 10.12
C ASP A 87 17.70 13.30 8.73
N LEU A 88 16.75 13.69 7.89
CA LEU A 88 17.00 14.21 6.53
C LEU A 88 17.66 15.60 6.54
N GLY A 89 17.81 16.22 7.71
CA GLY A 89 18.38 17.55 7.87
C GLY A 89 17.45 18.70 7.47
N LEU A 90 16.19 18.41 7.09
CA LEU A 90 15.24 19.41 6.59
C LEU A 90 14.86 20.46 7.64
N GLN A 91 14.91 20.09 8.92
CA GLN A 91 14.63 20.97 10.06
C GLN A 91 15.88 21.72 10.55
N ARG A 92 17.07 21.42 10.02
CA ARG A 92 18.31 22.09 10.45
C ARG A 92 18.34 23.52 9.93
N PRO A 93 18.73 24.50 10.77
CA PRO A 93 18.84 25.88 10.33
C PRO A 93 19.98 26.02 9.31
N LEU A 94 19.68 26.72 8.22
CA LEU A 94 20.62 27.25 7.25
C LEU A 94 21.06 28.66 7.68
N ALA A 95 21.90 29.30 6.87
CA ALA A 95 22.27 30.70 7.07
C ALA A 95 21.02 31.59 7.20
N GLY A 96 20.99 32.45 8.22
CA GLY A 96 19.85 33.32 8.52
C GLY A 96 18.68 32.66 9.24
N GLY A 97 18.84 31.43 9.77
CA GLY A 97 17.81 30.76 10.58
C GLY A 97 16.67 30.12 9.80
N LEU A 98 16.70 30.20 8.46
CA LEU A 98 15.75 29.51 7.58
C LEU A 98 16.00 28.00 7.59
N THR A 99 14.94 27.20 7.58
CA THR A 99 15.04 25.74 7.40
C THR A 99 14.43 25.35 6.05
N LEU A 100 14.93 24.28 5.43
CA LEU A 100 14.33 23.75 4.20
C LEU A 100 12.87 23.36 4.43
N ALA A 101 12.57 22.77 5.59
CA ALA A 101 11.20 22.46 5.98
C ALA A 101 10.32 23.72 6.10
N GLY A 102 10.85 24.82 6.64
CA GLY A 102 10.14 26.10 6.76
C GLY A 102 9.76 26.71 5.40
N VAL A 103 10.56 26.48 4.36
CA VAL A 103 10.28 26.93 2.98
C VAL A 103 9.36 25.95 2.25
N PHE A 104 9.65 24.65 2.30
CA PHE A 104 8.94 23.64 1.52
C PHE A 104 7.55 23.32 2.07
N ARG A 105 7.36 23.34 3.39
CA ARG A 105 6.07 23.02 3.99
C ARG A 105 4.93 23.95 3.53
N PRO A 106 5.05 25.29 3.57
CA PRO A 106 4.00 26.17 3.06
C PRO A 106 3.78 25.97 1.56
N LEU A 107 4.86 25.79 0.77
CA LEU A 107 4.75 25.49 -0.66
C LEU A 107 3.92 24.23 -0.93
N PHE A 108 4.20 23.13 -0.22
CA PHE A 108 3.46 21.88 -0.39
C PHE A 108 1.99 22.00 0.03
N TRP A 109 1.69 22.76 1.08
CA TRP A 109 0.31 23.08 1.45
C TRP A 109 -0.41 23.91 0.38
N THR A 110 0.26 24.93 -0.17
CA THR A 110 -0.29 25.75 -1.27
C THR A 110 -0.57 24.88 -2.50
N LEU A 111 0.35 23.99 -2.88
CA LEU A 111 0.15 23.07 -3.99
C LEU A 111 -1.00 22.08 -3.72
N TYR A 112 -1.13 21.59 -2.48
CA TYR A 112 -2.18 20.66 -2.09
C TYR A 112 -3.57 21.32 -2.17
N ILE A 113 -3.73 22.49 -1.52
CA ILE A 113 -4.98 23.25 -1.55
C ILE A 113 -5.30 23.73 -2.97
N GLY A 114 -4.28 24.19 -3.71
CA GLY A 114 -4.43 24.62 -5.10
C GLY A 114 -4.91 23.50 -6.02
N ALA A 115 -4.34 22.30 -5.91
CA ALA A 115 -4.78 21.14 -6.68
C ALA A 115 -6.20 20.69 -6.29
N LEU A 116 -6.57 20.77 -5.00
CA LEU A 116 -7.94 20.50 -4.53
C LEU A 116 -8.95 21.51 -5.11
N GLY A 117 -8.61 22.79 -5.07
CA GLY A 117 -9.43 23.86 -5.65
C GLY A 117 -9.57 23.72 -7.16
N ALA A 118 -8.48 23.46 -7.88
CA ALA A 118 -8.49 23.24 -9.32
C ALA A 118 -9.37 22.02 -9.70
N TYR A 119 -9.32 20.94 -8.91
CA TYR A 119 -10.16 19.77 -9.14
C TYR A 119 -11.64 20.09 -8.87
N ALA A 120 -11.95 20.75 -7.76
CA ALA A 120 -13.32 21.17 -7.45
C ALA A 120 -13.92 22.08 -8.52
N LEU A 121 -13.14 23.06 -9.02
CA LEU A 121 -13.54 23.91 -10.15
C LEU A 121 -13.76 23.10 -11.43
N SER A 122 -12.93 22.09 -11.70
CA SER A 122 -13.13 21.20 -12.85
C SER A 122 -14.42 20.40 -12.73
N LEU A 123 -14.76 19.88 -11.55
CA LEU A 123 -16.01 19.15 -11.32
C LEU A 123 -17.23 20.06 -11.46
N TRP A 124 -17.13 21.29 -10.96
CA TRP A 124 -18.17 22.30 -11.13
C TRP A 124 -18.38 22.64 -12.60
N LYS A 125 -17.30 22.88 -13.36
CA LYS A 125 -17.36 23.17 -14.79
C LYS A 125 -18.00 22.02 -15.57
N ARG A 126 -17.55 20.79 -15.36
CA ARG A 126 -18.15 19.57 -15.95
C ARG A 126 -19.64 19.49 -15.67
N ARG A 127 -20.04 19.74 -14.42
CA ARG A 127 -21.45 19.73 -14.02
C ARG A 127 -22.25 20.83 -14.69
N SER A 128 -21.69 22.04 -14.83
CA SER A 128 -22.32 23.17 -15.51
C SER A 128 -22.48 22.95 -17.02
N GLU A 129 -21.58 22.17 -17.63
CA GLU A 129 -21.63 21.75 -19.03
C GLU A 129 -22.57 20.55 -19.25
N GLY A 130 -23.24 20.06 -18.19
CA GLY A 130 -24.19 18.94 -18.27
C GLY A 130 -23.53 17.56 -18.31
N GLU A 131 -22.22 17.45 -18.09
CA GLU A 131 -21.52 16.16 -18.07
C GLU A 131 -21.94 15.32 -16.85
N SER A 132 -22.06 14.01 -17.06
CA SER A 132 -22.22 13.05 -15.97
C SER A 132 -20.89 12.87 -15.23
N LEU A 133 -20.89 13.02 -13.91
CA LEU A 133 -19.73 12.78 -13.08
C LEU A 133 -19.63 11.30 -12.70
N ASN A 134 -18.44 10.72 -12.80
CA ASN A 134 -18.20 9.35 -12.38
C ASN A 134 -18.23 9.22 -10.84
N GLY A 135 -19.39 8.87 -10.30
CA GLY A 135 -19.61 8.76 -8.86
C GLY A 135 -18.69 7.75 -8.16
N ALA A 136 -18.41 6.61 -8.79
CA ALA A 136 -17.51 5.60 -8.23
C ALA A 136 -16.07 6.11 -8.11
N LYS A 137 -15.57 6.79 -9.15
CA LYS A 137 -14.27 7.47 -9.13
C LYS A 137 -14.21 8.52 -8.02
N LEU A 138 -15.24 9.36 -7.90
CA LEU A 138 -15.26 10.43 -6.91
C LEU A 138 -15.38 9.91 -5.47
N ALA A 139 -16.24 8.92 -5.22
CA ALA A 139 -16.31 8.26 -3.91
C ALA A 139 -14.98 7.61 -3.52
N PHE A 140 -14.31 6.98 -4.49
CA PHE A 140 -12.99 6.42 -4.28
C PHE A 140 -11.95 7.49 -3.93
N LEU A 141 -11.85 8.57 -4.72
CA LEU A 141 -10.97 9.71 -4.44
C LEU A 141 -11.26 10.33 -3.06
N PHE A 142 -12.54 10.52 -2.74
CA PHE A 142 -12.99 11.05 -1.45
C PHE A 142 -12.62 10.13 -0.27
N SER A 143 -12.53 8.82 -0.48
CA SER A 143 -12.07 7.90 0.56
C SER A 143 -10.55 7.95 0.76
N ILE A 144 -9.76 8.06 -0.32
CA ILE A 144 -8.30 7.89 -0.24
C ILE A 144 -7.56 9.21 0.00
N VAL A 145 -8.04 10.33 -0.54
CA VAL A 145 -7.34 11.62 -0.45
C VAL A 145 -7.29 12.13 1.00
N PRO A 146 -8.42 12.19 1.75
CA PRO A 146 -8.38 12.56 3.16
C PRO A 146 -7.59 11.56 4.00
N LEU A 147 -7.67 10.26 3.68
CA LEU A 147 -6.92 9.22 4.37
C LEU A 147 -5.41 9.48 4.30
N HIS A 148 -4.87 9.75 3.11
CA HIS A 148 -3.44 10.05 2.94
C HIS A 148 -3.05 11.34 3.65
N LEU A 149 -3.91 12.37 3.61
CA LEU A 149 -3.66 13.60 4.37
C LEU A 149 -3.60 13.34 5.88
N ILE A 150 -4.53 12.56 6.43
CA ILE A 150 -4.57 12.25 7.86
C ILE A 150 -3.35 11.42 8.28
N VAL A 151 -2.99 10.39 7.50
CA VAL A 151 -1.81 9.54 7.78
C VAL A 151 -0.54 10.38 7.90
N TYR A 152 -0.34 11.30 6.96
CA TYR A 152 0.96 11.93 6.78
C TYR A 152 1.05 13.36 7.33
N ALA A 153 -0.07 14.09 7.43
CA ALA A 153 -0.05 15.50 7.82
C ALA A 153 -0.67 15.80 9.19
N ALA A 154 -1.41 14.88 9.83
CA ALA A 154 -2.16 15.17 11.05
C ALA A 154 -1.37 14.94 12.35
N SER A 155 -0.92 13.72 12.62
CA SER A 155 -0.08 13.43 13.81
C SER A 155 0.57 12.03 13.76
N PRO A 156 1.68 11.80 14.50
CA PRO A 156 2.28 10.47 14.65
C PRO A 156 1.33 9.44 15.27
N LEU A 157 0.49 9.87 16.21
CA LEU A 157 -0.49 8.99 16.86
C LEU A 157 -1.58 8.54 15.88
N LEU A 158 -2.07 9.45 15.02
CA LEU A 158 -3.04 9.10 14.00
C LEU A 158 -2.44 8.19 12.93
N ALA A 159 -1.17 8.38 12.55
CA ALA A 159 -0.48 7.48 11.64
C ALA A 159 -0.48 6.02 12.16
N ALA A 160 -0.24 5.81 13.46
CA ALA A 160 -0.25 4.48 14.09
C ALA A 160 -1.61 3.77 13.99
N PHE A 161 -2.73 4.50 14.09
CA PHE A 161 -4.08 3.92 13.94
C PHE A 161 -4.50 3.74 12.48
N VAL A 162 -4.05 4.62 11.59
CA VAL A 162 -4.46 4.59 10.20
C VAL A 162 -3.69 3.54 9.38
N ILE A 163 -2.45 3.19 9.75
CA ILE A 163 -1.70 2.10 9.09
C ILE A 163 -2.47 0.77 9.11
N PRO A 164 -2.99 0.27 10.25
CA PRO A 164 -3.85 -0.91 10.28
C PRO A 164 -5.09 -0.77 9.41
N ILE A 165 -5.75 0.39 9.41
CA ILE A 165 -6.97 0.64 8.62
C ILE A 165 -6.67 0.59 7.12
N VAL A 166 -5.59 1.25 6.68
CA VAL A 166 -5.12 1.22 5.29
C VAL A 166 -4.73 -0.20 4.88
N THR A 167 -4.04 -0.93 5.75
CA THR A 167 -3.60 -2.30 5.48
C THR A 167 -4.80 -3.25 5.38
N VAL A 168 -5.76 -3.17 6.30
CA VAL A 168 -6.99 -3.96 6.26
C VAL A 168 -7.81 -3.60 5.02
N GLY A 169 -7.98 -2.31 4.73
CA GLY A 169 -8.68 -1.84 3.53
C GLY A 169 -8.04 -2.35 2.24
N HIS A 170 -6.70 -2.25 2.15
CA HIS A 170 -5.88 -2.78 1.07
C HIS A 170 -6.08 -4.29 0.88
N ASN A 171 -6.10 -5.05 1.98
CA ASN A 171 -6.30 -6.51 1.95
C ASN A 171 -7.73 -6.87 1.53
N ILE A 172 -8.75 -6.19 2.04
CA ILE A 172 -10.15 -6.43 1.67
C ILE A 172 -10.36 -6.18 0.17
N GLN A 173 -9.80 -5.09 -0.35
CA GLN A 173 -9.80 -4.77 -1.78
C GLN A 173 -9.19 -5.92 -2.60
N TYR A 174 -8.06 -6.47 -2.15
CA TYR A 174 -7.41 -7.62 -2.79
C TYR A 174 -8.26 -8.88 -2.78
N HIS A 175 -8.81 -9.22 -1.61
CA HIS A 175 -9.69 -10.36 -1.44
C HIS A 175 -10.91 -10.28 -2.37
N ARG A 176 -11.45 -9.08 -2.58
CA ARG A 176 -12.56 -8.85 -3.52
C ARG A 176 -12.15 -9.17 -4.97
N ILE A 177 -11.00 -8.68 -5.42
CA ILE A 177 -10.48 -8.94 -6.78
C ILE A 177 -10.20 -10.43 -6.98
N ILE A 178 -9.47 -11.05 -6.04
CA ILE A 178 -9.12 -12.47 -6.11
C ILE A 178 -10.39 -13.32 -6.17
N TRP A 179 -11.39 -12.99 -5.35
CA TRP A 179 -12.66 -13.71 -5.36
C TRP A 179 -13.40 -13.54 -6.69
N ASP A 180 -13.48 -12.32 -7.25
CA ASP A 180 -14.14 -12.10 -8.55
C ASP A 180 -13.43 -12.87 -9.68
N TYR A 181 -12.10 -12.77 -9.73
CA TYR A 181 -11.27 -13.49 -10.69
C TYR A 181 -11.46 -15.01 -10.55
N ALA A 182 -11.33 -15.54 -9.34
CA ALA A 182 -11.46 -16.97 -9.05
C ALA A 182 -12.87 -17.47 -9.37
N ARG A 183 -13.91 -16.70 -9.05
CA ARG A 183 -15.29 -17.06 -9.36
C ARG A 183 -15.47 -17.17 -10.86
N LYS A 184 -15.05 -16.17 -11.63
CA LYS A 184 -15.15 -16.22 -13.10
C LYS A 184 -14.32 -17.36 -13.70
N LYS A 185 -13.10 -17.58 -13.21
CA LYS A 185 -12.22 -18.67 -13.69
C LYS A 185 -12.77 -20.07 -13.39
N TYR A 186 -13.16 -20.33 -12.14
CA TYR A 186 -13.56 -21.67 -11.72
C TYR A 186 -15.02 -22.00 -12.06
N TYR A 187 -15.85 -21.00 -12.39
CA TYR A 187 -17.24 -21.20 -12.81
C TYR A 187 -17.48 -20.97 -14.31
N ALA A 188 -16.48 -20.57 -15.10
CA ALA A 188 -16.63 -20.34 -16.55
C ALA A 188 -17.18 -21.54 -17.33
N ASP A 189 -16.67 -22.75 -17.07
CA ASP A 189 -17.02 -23.96 -17.84
C ASP A 189 -17.53 -25.08 -16.91
N GLY A 190 -18.77 -24.89 -16.46
CA GLY A 190 -19.37 -25.46 -15.25
C GLY A 190 -19.09 -26.93 -14.93
N LYS A 191 -19.04 -27.84 -15.90
CA LYS A 191 -18.74 -29.27 -15.66
C LYS A 191 -17.23 -29.58 -15.67
N LYS A 192 -16.47 -29.05 -16.62
CA LYS A 192 -15.03 -29.33 -16.76
C LYS A 192 -14.22 -28.73 -15.63
N THR A 193 -14.51 -27.49 -15.23
CA THR A 193 -13.82 -26.86 -14.10
C THR A 193 -14.20 -27.46 -12.76
N ALA A 194 -15.45 -27.93 -12.59
CA ALA A 194 -15.87 -28.62 -11.36
C ALA A 194 -15.10 -29.92 -11.12
N GLN A 195 -14.84 -30.69 -12.18
CA GLN A 195 -14.06 -31.92 -12.08
C GLN A 195 -12.56 -31.64 -11.86
N ARG A 196 -12.01 -30.62 -12.52
CA ARG A 196 -10.58 -30.29 -12.42
C ARG A 196 -10.20 -29.55 -11.14
N TYR A 197 -11.08 -28.71 -10.60
CA TYR A 197 -10.81 -27.83 -9.46
C TYR A 197 -11.92 -27.85 -8.39
N PRO A 198 -12.29 -29.03 -7.83
CA PRO A 198 -13.44 -29.15 -6.93
C PRO A 198 -13.27 -28.36 -5.63
N TRP A 199 -12.07 -28.35 -5.05
CA TRP A 199 -11.77 -27.65 -3.80
C TRP A 199 -11.71 -26.13 -3.98
N ALA A 200 -11.05 -25.66 -5.04
CA ALA A 200 -11.02 -24.23 -5.35
C ALA A 200 -12.44 -23.72 -5.61
N ARG A 201 -13.24 -24.44 -6.39
CA ARG A 201 -14.64 -24.07 -6.65
C ARG A 201 -15.45 -23.96 -5.36
N ARG A 202 -15.29 -24.91 -4.43
CA ARG A 202 -15.96 -24.85 -3.11
C ARG A 202 -15.49 -23.67 -2.27
N ALA A 203 -14.18 -23.38 -2.26
CA ALA A 203 -13.60 -22.26 -1.53
C ALA A 203 -14.11 -20.89 -2.03
N TYR A 204 -14.36 -20.76 -3.33
CA TYR A 204 -14.87 -19.53 -3.95
C TYR A 204 -16.38 -19.56 -4.24
N SER A 205 -17.13 -20.47 -3.60
CA SER A 205 -18.57 -20.66 -3.88
C SER A 205 -19.44 -19.50 -3.43
N SER A 206 -19.11 -18.92 -2.27
CA SER A 206 -19.75 -17.72 -1.72
C SER A 206 -18.70 -16.86 -1.02
N TRP A 207 -19.02 -15.58 -0.81
CA TRP A 207 -18.16 -14.69 -0.04
C TRP A 207 -18.03 -15.16 1.41
N LEU A 208 -19.10 -15.73 1.99
CA LEU A 208 -19.09 -16.30 3.33
C LEU A 208 -18.18 -17.54 3.43
N ALA A 209 -18.23 -18.45 2.45
CA ALA A 209 -17.36 -19.62 2.42
C ALA A 209 -15.88 -19.20 2.32
N TYR A 210 -15.59 -18.24 1.46
CA TYR A 210 -14.25 -17.68 1.30
C TYR A 210 -13.74 -17.05 2.62
N GLY A 211 -14.56 -16.20 3.25
CA GLY A 211 -14.25 -15.58 4.54
C GLY A 211 -14.12 -16.60 5.67
N ALA A 212 -15.00 -17.59 5.74
CA ALA A 212 -14.97 -18.66 6.74
C ALA A 212 -13.68 -19.48 6.64
N ILE A 213 -13.23 -19.81 5.44
CA ILE A 213 -11.92 -20.47 5.24
C ILE A 213 -10.79 -19.59 5.77
N GLY A 214 -10.82 -18.28 5.51
CA GLY A 214 -9.84 -17.33 6.05
C GLY A 214 -9.86 -17.27 7.59
N ILE A 215 -11.04 -17.27 8.20
CA ILE A 215 -11.20 -17.29 9.67
C ILE A 215 -10.68 -18.62 10.24
N VAL A 216 -11.07 -19.76 9.67
CA VAL A 216 -10.60 -21.07 10.08
C VAL A 216 -9.09 -21.16 9.95
N PHE A 217 -8.52 -20.72 8.84
CA PHE A 217 -7.07 -20.65 8.66
C PHE A 217 -6.42 -19.76 9.72
N THR A 218 -6.99 -18.59 10.00
CA THR A 218 -6.47 -17.67 11.01
C THR A 218 -6.45 -18.32 12.40
N PHE A 219 -7.55 -18.94 12.84
CA PHE A 219 -7.61 -19.54 14.17
C PHE A 219 -6.95 -20.91 14.24
N ALA A 220 -6.92 -21.70 13.19
CA ALA A 220 -6.22 -22.98 13.19
C ALA A 220 -4.70 -22.80 13.11
N CYS A 221 -4.24 -21.92 12.20
CA CYS A 221 -2.83 -21.79 11.84
C CYS A 221 -2.13 -20.62 12.52
N TYR A 222 -2.76 -19.44 12.58
CA TYR A 222 -2.09 -18.19 13.01
C TYR A 222 -2.33 -17.83 14.48
N ARG A 223 -3.48 -18.18 15.06
CA ARG A 223 -3.90 -17.83 16.43
C ARG A 223 -4.35 -19.02 17.29
N GLY A 224 -4.06 -20.25 16.88
CA GLY A 224 -4.49 -21.43 17.64
C GLY A 224 -3.50 -22.59 17.65
N PRO A 225 -3.98 -23.85 17.64
CA PRO A 225 -3.21 -25.00 18.10
C PRO A 225 -1.91 -25.21 17.29
N TRP A 226 -1.92 -24.88 16.00
CA TRP A 226 -0.75 -25.02 15.15
C TRP A 226 0.39 -24.08 15.56
N ILE A 227 0.14 -22.77 15.72
CA ILE A 227 1.18 -21.82 16.14
C ILE A 227 1.65 -22.11 17.56
N ILE A 228 0.73 -22.55 18.44
CA ILE A 228 1.07 -22.94 19.82
C ILE A 228 2.00 -24.17 19.81
N TRP A 229 1.68 -25.16 18.98
CA TRP A 229 2.53 -26.35 18.80
C TRP A 229 3.89 -25.97 18.21
N LEU A 230 3.93 -25.15 17.16
CA LEU A 230 5.16 -24.65 16.55
C LEU A 230 6.04 -23.90 17.55
N ARG A 231 5.45 -23.00 18.35
CA ARG A 231 6.16 -22.27 19.41
C ARG A 231 6.80 -23.22 20.42
N LYS A 232 6.09 -24.29 20.83
CA LYS A 232 6.62 -25.31 21.73
C LYS A 232 7.72 -26.16 21.08
N ALA A 233 7.53 -26.55 19.83
CA ALA A 233 8.47 -27.40 19.10
C ALA A 233 9.77 -26.67 18.71
N LEU A 234 9.67 -25.37 18.41
CA LEU A 234 10.79 -24.54 17.93
C LEU A 234 11.33 -23.55 18.99
N GLY A 235 10.87 -23.65 20.25
CA GLY A 235 11.43 -22.90 21.38
C GLY A 235 11.11 -21.41 21.42
N GLY A 236 10.01 -20.94 20.80
CA GLY A 236 9.52 -19.56 20.85
C GLY A 236 10.35 -18.50 20.11
N LEU A 237 11.67 -18.68 20.00
CA LEU A 237 12.61 -17.75 19.39
C LEU A 237 12.28 -17.37 17.95
N ILE A 238 11.78 -18.32 17.16
CA ILE A 238 11.38 -18.07 15.76
C ILE A 238 10.13 -17.19 15.68
N ASP A 239 9.19 -17.36 16.62
CA ASP A 239 7.96 -16.58 16.64
C ASP A 239 8.24 -15.13 17.08
N ASP A 240 9.04 -14.92 18.12
CA ASP A 240 9.47 -13.59 18.53
C ASP A 240 10.28 -12.90 17.42
N SER A 241 11.17 -13.64 16.74
CA SER A 241 11.93 -13.14 15.58
C SER A 241 11.01 -12.69 14.44
N ILE A 242 10.01 -13.49 14.08
CA ILE A 242 9.07 -13.19 12.98
C ILE A 242 8.15 -12.03 13.36
N VAL A 243 7.66 -11.99 14.60
CA VAL A 243 6.78 -10.93 15.09
C VAL A 243 7.55 -9.61 15.14
N ASN A 244 8.75 -9.59 15.74
CA ASN A 244 9.61 -8.40 15.80
C ASN A 244 10.01 -7.92 14.39
N ALA A 245 10.33 -8.85 13.50
CA ALA A 245 10.62 -8.54 12.11
C ALA A 245 9.41 -7.96 11.36
N SER A 246 8.20 -8.51 11.58
CA SER A 246 6.97 -8.02 10.96
C SER A 246 6.58 -6.64 11.47
N LEU A 247 6.68 -6.42 12.79
CA LEU A 247 6.42 -5.12 13.42
C LEU A 247 7.42 -4.06 12.94
N SER A 248 8.71 -4.40 12.89
CA SER A 248 9.77 -3.54 12.33
C SER A 248 9.52 -3.21 10.85
N THR A 249 9.10 -4.19 10.05
CA THR A 249 8.74 -4.00 8.63
C THR A 249 7.53 -3.08 8.47
N ALA A 250 6.55 -3.18 9.38
CA ALA A 250 5.38 -2.32 9.43
C ALA A 250 5.64 -0.92 10.02
N GLY A 251 6.88 -0.63 10.43
CA GLY A 251 7.26 0.66 11.03
C GLY A 251 6.98 0.79 12.53
N PHE A 252 6.57 -0.29 13.19
CA PHE A 252 6.33 -0.36 14.63
C PHE A 252 7.53 -1.03 15.32
N GLY A 253 8.55 -0.25 15.68
CA GLY A 253 9.68 -0.71 16.49
C GLY A 253 11.04 -0.43 15.86
N GLU A 254 12.06 -0.34 16.71
CA GLU A 254 13.45 -0.28 16.26
C GLU A 254 13.96 -1.70 15.97
N ALA A 255 14.69 -1.80 14.88
CA ALA A 255 15.43 -2.97 14.42
C ALA A 255 16.61 -3.32 15.35
N SER A 256 16.34 -3.55 16.65
CA SER A 256 17.34 -4.07 17.58
C SER A 256 17.43 -5.58 17.36
N TYR A 257 18.19 -6.00 16.35
CA TYR A 257 18.44 -7.41 16.08
C TYR A 257 19.57 -7.89 16.98
N SER A 258 19.24 -8.68 17.98
CA SER A 258 20.18 -9.23 18.96
C SER A 258 20.88 -10.50 18.44
N GLY A 259 20.35 -11.15 17.39
CA GLY A 259 20.91 -12.38 16.83
C GLY A 259 20.82 -12.54 15.31
N VAL A 260 21.65 -13.46 14.78
CA VAL A 260 21.68 -13.82 13.35
C VAL A 260 20.33 -14.36 12.86
N GLY A 261 19.61 -15.12 13.70
CA GLY A 261 18.29 -15.66 13.39
C GLY A 261 17.25 -14.56 13.12
N GLU A 262 17.22 -13.52 13.96
CA GLU A 262 16.33 -12.36 13.78
C GLU A 262 16.66 -11.60 12.49
N SER A 263 17.95 -11.43 12.19
CA SER A 263 18.41 -10.77 10.96
C SER A 263 18.01 -11.56 9.70
N VAL A 264 18.12 -12.89 9.72
CA VAL A 264 17.70 -13.76 8.60
C VAL A 264 16.18 -13.74 8.43
N ALA A 265 15.42 -13.87 9.52
CA ALA A 265 13.96 -13.81 9.50
C ALA A 265 13.48 -12.46 8.95
N PHE A 266 14.12 -11.37 9.38
CA PHE A 266 13.83 -10.03 8.90
C PHE A 266 14.14 -9.84 7.40
N ALA A 267 15.31 -10.28 6.95
CA ALA A 267 15.67 -10.24 5.53
C ALA A 267 14.70 -11.07 4.68
N PHE A 268 14.26 -12.22 5.17
CA PHE A 268 13.26 -13.06 4.50
C PHE A 268 11.91 -12.35 4.37
N ILE A 269 11.41 -11.74 5.45
CA ILE A 269 10.12 -11.02 5.45
C ILE A 269 10.16 -9.80 4.52
N ILE A 270 11.23 -9.01 4.56
CA ILE A 270 11.39 -7.89 3.61
C ILE A 270 11.49 -8.40 2.17
N GLY A 271 12.23 -9.48 1.92
CA GLY A 271 12.32 -10.08 0.60
C GLY A 271 10.94 -10.44 0.05
N TRP A 272 10.09 -11.05 0.88
CA TRP A 272 8.70 -11.36 0.54
C TRP A 272 7.86 -10.10 0.31
N ALA A 273 7.99 -9.08 1.17
CA ALA A 273 7.29 -7.81 0.99
C ALA A 273 7.68 -7.12 -0.33
N LEU A 274 8.97 -7.06 -0.66
CA LEU A 274 9.47 -6.51 -1.93
C LEU A 274 8.96 -7.30 -3.13
N GLN A 275 8.94 -8.64 -3.04
CA GLN A 275 8.38 -9.50 -4.08
C GLN A 275 6.89 -9.23 -4.28
N HIS A 276 6.12 -9.12 -3.20
CA HIS A 276 4.71 -8.75 -3.25
C HIS A 276 4.52 -7.39 -3.92
N TYR A 277 5.25 -6.35 -3.50
CA TYR A 277 5.17 -5.02 -4.12
C TYR A 277 5.46 -5.05 -5.63
N TYR A 278 6.44 -5.87 -6.04
CA TYR A 278 6.76 -6.08 -7.45
C TYR A 278 5.62 -6.77 -8.22
N LEU A 279 5.11 -7.89 -7.72
CA LEU A 279 4.05 -8.66 -8.37
C LEU A 279 2.77 -7.83 -8.50
N ASP A 280 2.44 -7.08 -7.47
CA ASP A 280 1.31 -6.16 -7.45
C ASP A 280 1.41 -5.09 -8.54
N SER A 281 2.61 -4.55 -8.77
CA SER A 281 2.84 -3.59 -9.85
C SER A 281 2.48 -4.14 -11.25
N LYS A 282 2.43 -5.47 -11.42
CA LYS A 282 2.00 -6.13 -12.65
C LYS A 282 0.49 -6.25 -12.73
N ILE A 283 -0.19 -6.56 -11.63
CA ILE A 283 -1.66 -6.67 -11.56
C ILE A 283 -2.32 -5.36 -11.99
N TRP A 284 -1.77 -4.23 -11.55
CA TRP A 284 -2.33 -2.90 -11.86
C TRP A 284 -2.06 -2.42 -13.29
N ARG A 285 -1.30 -3.17 -14.10
CA ARG A 285 -1.15 -2.95 -15.54
C ARG A 285 -2.22 -3.70 -16.33
N MET A 286 -3.48 -3.51 -15.94
CA MET A 286 -4.64 -4.17 -16.56
C MET A 286 -4.71 -3.96 -18.08
N SER A 287 -4.13 -2.89 -18.63
CA SER A 287 -4.07 -2.66 -20.08
C SER A 287 -3.30 -3.73 -20.86
N SER A 288 -2.46 -4.52 -20.19
CA SER A 288 -1.50 -5.44 -20.81
C SER A 288 -1.99 -6.89 -20.88
N ASP A 289 -3.10 -7.24 -20.21
CA ASP A 289 -3.62 -8.60 -20.14
C ASP A 289 -5.11 -8.64 -20.57
N PRO A 290 -5.41 -9.15 -21.79
CA PRO A 290 -6.78 -9.25 -22.29
C PRO A 290 -7.70 -10.13 -21.44
N GLU A 291 -7.16 -11.20 -20.84
CA GLU A 291 -7.95 -12.09 -20.00
C GLU A 291 -8.40 -11.36 -18.72
N VAL A 292 -7.49 -10.61 -18.10
CA VAL A 292 -7.80 -9.79 -16.91
C VAL A 292 -8.82 -8.69 -17.26
N ARG A 293 -8.70 -8.03 -18.41
CA ARG A 293 -9.68 -7.01 -18.86
C ARG A 293 -11.09 -7.57 -18.99
N ARG A 294 -11.22 -8.70 -19.69
CA ARG A 294 -12.49 -9.43 -19.82
C ARG A 294 -13.03 -9.86 -18.45
N LEU A 295 -12.17 -10.45 -17.62
CA LEU A 295 -12.56 -10.92 -16.28
C LEU A 295 -12.89 -9.78 -15.31
N LEU A 296 -12.43 -8.55 -15.52
CA LEU A 296 -12.81 -7.40 -14.68
C LEU A 296 -13.99 -6.61 -15.25
N GLY A 297 -14.51 -6.99 -16.42
CA GLY A 297 -15.63 -6.34 -17.09
C GLY A 297 -15.26 -4.96 -17.60
N VAL A 298 -14.05 -4.85 -18.17
CA VAL A 298 -13.50 -3.62 -18.74
C VAL A 298 -13.74 -3.52 -20.25
N GLU A 299 -14.02 -4.66 -20.90
CA GLU A 299 -14.49 -4.73 -22.28
C GLU A 299 -15.95 -5.17 -22.26
N SER A 300 -16.80 -4.44 -23.01
CA SER A 300 -18.09 -4.96 -23.46
C SER A 300 -17.83 -5.88 -24.66
N ASP A 301 -18.49 -7.02 -24.68
CA ASP A 301 -18.54 -7.92 -25.86
C ASP A 301 -18.99 -7.17 -27.13
#